data_AF-A0A534UHE0-F1
#
_entry.id   AF-A0A534UHE0-F1
#
_cell.length_a   1.000
_cell.length_b   1.000
_cell.length_c   1.000
_cell.angle_alpha   90.00
_cell.angle_beta   90.00
_cell.angle_gamma   90.00
#
_symmetry.space_group_name_H-M   'P 1'
#
loop_
_entity.id
_entity.type
_entity.pdbx_description
1 polymer ?
#
loop_
_entity_poly.entity_id
_entity_poly.type
_entity_poly.pdbx_seq_one_letter_code
_entity_poly.pdbx_strand_id
1 'polypeptide(L)'
;MSRAPVRDLMVGLFVLAGLGAVAYLSLSVGGLSYGGPARMALYADFDEIGGLKPRAQVVISGVKVGQVSSITLDDSYRARVRLDLDAALKLPIDTSASIMTAGLLGDRYISLQVGGDDKLLQPGDQITMTESAVVLERMIGKLIYSGSDREKKQ
;
A
#
# COMPACT_ATOMS: atom_id res chain seq x y z
N MET A 1 -50.10 0.71 -40.48
CA MET A 1 -49.86 -0.05 -39.24
C MET A 1 -48.36 -0.32 -39.16
N SER A 2 -47.56 0.67 -38.75
CA SER A 2 -46.09 0.60 -38.91
C SER A 2 -45.38 1.50 -37.89
N ARG A 3 -45.36 1.16 -36.61
CA ARG A 3 -44.51 1.83 -35.59
C ARG A 3 -44.03 0.83 -34.54
N ALA A 4 -42.95 0.09 -34.83
CA ALA A 4 -42.29 -0.73 -33.83
C ALA A 4 -40.75 -0.93 -33.96
N PRO A 5 -40.07 -0.81 -35.12
CA PRO A 5 -38.64 -1.15 -35.14
C PRO A 5 -37.73 -0.10 -34.49
N VAL A 6 -38.12 1.19 -34.57
CA VAL A 6 -37.27 2.29 -34.05
C VAL A 6 -37.28 2.35 -32.51
N ARG A 7 -38.41 2.03 -31.87
CA ARG A 7 -38.50 2.00 -30.40
C ARG A 7 -37.68 0.85 -29.82
N ASP A 8 -37.77 -0.32 -30.43
CA ASP A 8 -37.03 -1.51 -29.95
C ASP A 8 -35.51 -1.31 -30.13
N LEU A 9 -35.09 -0.66 -31.22
CA LEU A 9 -33.70 -0.26 -31.43
C LEU A 9 -33.22 0.77 -30.37
N MET A 10 -34.03 1.78 -30.06
CA MET A 10 -33.69 2.79 -29.03
C MET A 10 -33.57 2.16 -27.64
N VAL A 11 -34.46 1.23 -27.28
CA VAL A 11 -34.38 0.49 -26.00
C VAL A 11 -33.12 -0.36 -25.97
N GLY A 12 -32.82 -1.09 -27.05
CA GLY A 12 -31.59 -1.88 -27.16
C GLY A 12 -30.34 -1.03 -26.99
N LEU A 13 -30.27 0.12 -27.66
CA LEU A 13 -29.16 1.07 -27.54
C LEU A 13 -29.03 1.64 -26.12
N PHE A 14 -30.16 1.95 -25.47
CA PHE A 14 -30.18 2.44 -24.09
C PHE A 14 -29.64 1.40 -23.11
N VAL A 15 -30.04 0.14 -23.26
CA VAL A 15 -29.54 -0.96 -22.42
C VAL A 15 -28.05 -1.19 -22.66
N LEU A 16 -27.59 -1.15 -23.92
CA LEU A 16 -26.17 -1.27 -24.28
C LEU A 16 -25.34 -0.13 -23.68
N ALA A 17 -25.82 1.11 -23.78
CA ALA A 17 -25.17 2.26 -23.16
C ALA A 17 -25.12 2.14 -21.63
N GLY A 18 -26.20 1.66 -21.01
CA GLY A 18 -26.25 1.39 -19.58
C GLY A 18 -25.23 0.33 -19.14
N LEU A 19 -25.17 -0.80 -19.84
CA LEU A 19 -24.16 -1.84 -19.59
C LEU A 19 -22.73 -1.32 -19.79
N GLY A 20 -22.51 -0.53 -20.85
CA GLY A 20 -21.23 0.12 -21.10
C GLY A 20 -20.81 1.06 -19.97
N ALA A 21 -21.74 1.86 -19.45
CA ALA A 21 -21.49 2.75 -18.32
C ALA A 21 -21.17 1.99 -17.02
N VAL A 22 -21.90 0.90 -16.74
CA VAL A 22 -21.63 0.05 -15.56
C VAL A 22 -20.27 -0.65 -15.69
N ALA A 23 -19.94 -1.18 -16.86
CA ALA A 23 -18.63 -1.79 -17.11
C ALA A 23 -17.51 -0.77 -16.95
N TYR A 24 -17.67 0.44 -17.50
CA TYR A 24 -16.71 1.53 -17.37
C TYR A 24 -16.49 1.93 -15.90
N LEU A 25 -17.58 2.14 -15.14
CA LEU A 25 -17.49 2.47 -13.71
C LEU A 25 -16.83 1.36 -12.91
N SER A 26 -17.17 0.10 -13.19
CA SER A 26 -16.57 -1.06 -12.51
C SER A 26 -15.05 -1.10 -12.69
N LEU A 27 -14.56 -0.87 -13.91
CA LEU A 27 -13.12 -0.83 -14.21
C LEU A 27 -12.44 0.40 -13.58
N SER A 28 -13.09 1.56 -13.62
CA SER A 28 -12.55 2.81 -13.06
C SER A 28 -12.43 2.77 -11.53
N VAL A 29 -13.43 2.21 -10.84
CA VAL A 29 -13.42 2.06 -9.37
C VAL A 29 -12.50 0.92 -8.94
N GLY A 30 -12.34 -0.12 -9.77
CA GLY A 30 -11.42 -1.24 -9.51
C GLY A 30 -9.93 -0.87 -9.47
N GLY A 31 -9.58 0.38 -9.75
CA GLY A 31 -8.21 0.90 -9.64
C GLY A 31 -7.25 0.31 -10.68
N LEU A 32 -7.76 -0.13 -11.82
CA LEU A 32 -6.98 -0.56 -12.98
C LEU A 32 -6.47 0.68 -13.72
N SER A 33 -5.47 1.35 -13.16
CA SER A 33 -4.76 2.44 -13.85
C SER A 33 -3.67 1.84 -14.75
N TYR A 34 -4.03 1.60 -16.01
CA TYR A 34 -3.10 1.19 -17.08
C TYR A 34 -2.46 2.45 -17.66
N GLY A 35 -1.35 2.91 -17.06
CA GLY A 35 -0.60 4.09 -17.55
C GLY A 35 -0.53 5.28 -16.59
N GLY A 36 -0.14 5.03 -15.33
CA GLY A 36 0.29 6.12 -14.45
C GLY A 36 1.63 6.73 -14.91
N PRO A 37 1.98 7.95 -14.42
CA PRO A 37 3.29 8.56 -14.67
C PRO A 37 4.40 7.59 -14.25
N ALA A 38 5.60 7.75 -14.85
CA ALA A 38 6.76 6.92 -14.53
C ALA A 38 6.94 6.80 -13.01
N ARG A 39 7.01 5.56 -12.51
CA ARG A 39 7.14 5.29 -11.09
C ARG A 39 8.53 4.73 -10.79
N MET A 40 9.15 5.22 -9.73
CA MET A 40 10.35 4.65 -9.17
C MET A 40 9.95 3.46 -8.28
N ALA A 41 10.38 2.27 -8.68
CA ALA A 41 10.15 1.07 -7.90
C ALA A 41 11.25 0.91 -6.84
N LEU A 42 10.87 0.75 -5.57
CA LEU A 42 11.79 0.41 -4.48
C LEU A 42 11.29 -0.82 -3.74
N TYR A 43 12.20 -1.52 -3.07
CA TYR A 43 11.87 -2.70 -2.28
C TYR A 43 12.15 -2.43 -0.80
N ALA A 44 11.29 -2.94 0.07
CA ALA A 44 11.50 -2.92 1.51
C ALA A 44 11.06 -4.27 2.07
N ASP A 45 11.90 -4.87 2.91
CA ASP A 45 11.63 -6.18 3.49
C ASP A 45 11.27 -6.01 4.97
N PHE A 46 10.21 -6.65 5.43
CA PHE A 46 9.72 -6.57 6.80
C PHE A 46 9.56 -7.96 7.41
N ASP A 47 9.79 -8.08 8.71
CA ASP A 47 9.56 -9.34 9.44
C ASP A 47 8.07 -9.59 9.67
N GLU A 48 7.29 -8.51 9.86
CA GLU A 48 5.85 -8.58 10.11
C GLU A 48 5.16 -7.39 9.45
N ILE A 49 4.17 -7.67 8.59
CA ILE A 49 3.40 -6.63 7.89
C ILE A 49 2.10 -6.26 8.60
N GLY A 50 1.65 -7.10 9.54
CA GLY A 50 0.54 -6.79 10.45
C GLY A 50 -0.77 -6.41 9.76
N GLY A 51 -1.03 -6.86 8.54
CA GLY A 51 -2.24 -6.54 7.77
C GLY A 51 -2.08 -5.47 6.67
N LEU A 52 -0.85 -5.09 6.32
CA LEU A 52 -0.58 -4.27 5.12
C LEU A 52 -1.11 -4.98 3.86
N LYS A 53 -1.73 -4.22 2.95
CA LYS A 53 -2.33 -4.74 1.71
C LYS A 53 -1.73 -4.07 0.48
N PRO A 54 -1.77 -4.72 -0.70
CA PRO A 54 -1.53 -4.05 -1.96
C PRO A 54 -2.42 -2.79 -2.08
N ARG A 55 -1.91 -1.75 -2.74
CA ARG A 55 -2.51 -0.41 -2.86
C ARG A 55 -2.56 0.42 -1.58
N ALA A 56 -1.99 -0.07 -0.47
CA ALA A 56 -1.76 0.77 0.71
C ALA A 56 -0.90 2.00 0.32
N GLN A 57 -1.16 3.13 0.97
CA GLN A 57 -0.49 4.38 0.64
C GLN A 57 0.95 4.36 1.13
N VAL A 58 1.84 5.02 0.38
CA VAL A 58 3.19 5.36 0.83
C VAL A 58 3.24 6.87 1.01
N VAL A 59 3.66 7.31 2.20
CA VAL A 59 3.65 8.73 2.57
C VAL A 59 5.03 9.18 3.06
N ILE A 60 5.34 10.45 2.82
CA ILE A 60 6.48 11.17 3.42
C ILE A 60 5.90 12.38 4.14
N SER A 61 6.21 12.53 5.43
CA SER A 61 5.73 13.67 6.24
C SER A 61 4.21 13.91 6.13
N GLY A 62 3.43 12.82 6.01
CA GLY A 62 1.97 12.86 5.87
C GLY A 62 1.43 13.11 4.46
N VAL A 63 2.30 13.33 3.46
CA VAL A 63 1.90 13.53 2.06
C VAL A 63 2.04 12.22 1.29
N LYS A 64 1.01 11.83 0.54
CA LYS A 64 1.05 10.63 -0.32
C LYS A 64 2.02 10.83 -1.47
N VAL A 65 3.01 9.95 -1.57
CA VAL A 65 4.07 9.97 -2.59
C VAL A 65 4.12 8.71 -3.45
N GLY A 66 3.30 7.70 -3.10
CA GLY A 66 3.27 6.44 -3.82
C GLY A 66 2.25 5.46 -3.25
N GLN A 67 2.43 4.20 -3.59
CA GLN A 67 1.60 3.10 -3.10
C GLN A 67 2.36 1.76 -3.11
N VAL A 68 1.89 0.82 -2.29
CA VAL A 68 2.34 -0.56 -2.32
C VAL A 68 1.83 -1.23 -3.59
N SER A 69 2.74 -1.76 -4.40
CA SER A 69 2.45 -2.45 -5.65
C SER A 69 2.11 -3.92 -5.41
N SER A 70 2.99 -4.62 -4.70
CA SER A 70 2.85 -6.04 -4.40
C SER A 70 3.55 -6.39 -3.09
N ILE A 71 3.14 -7.51 -2.50
CA ILE A 71 3.75 -8.08 -1.29
C ILE A 71 4.01 -9.55 -1.60
N THR A 72 5.25 -9.98 -1.43
CA THR A 72 5.71 -11.35 -1.69
C THR A 72 6.55 -11.83 -0.51
N LEU A 73 6.65 -13.14 -0.31
CA LEU A 73 7.58 -13.72 0.65
C LEU A 73 8.94 -13.92 -0.03
N ASP A 74 10.03 -13.49 0.59
CA ASP A 74 11.39 -13.77 0.11
C ASP A 74 11.91 -15.15 0.60
N ASP A 75 13.08 -15.55 0.12
CA ASP A 75 13.73 -16.82 0.49
C ASP A 75 14.12 -16.88 1.99
N SER A 76 14.21 -15.73 2.65
CA SER A 76 14.48 -15.60 4.09
C SER A 76 13.20 -15.55 4.94
N TYR A 77 12.05 -15.88 4.35
CA TYR A 77 10.73 -15.83 4.99
C TYR A 77 10.34 -14.44 5.51
N ARG A 78 10.90 -13.37 4.94
CA ARG A 78 10.46 -12.00 5.21
C ARG A 78 9.51 -11.53 4.13
N ALA A 79 8.63 -10.62 4.51
CA ALA A 79 7.70 -10.00 3.59
C ALA A 79 8.43 -8.91 2.78
N ARG A 80 8.74 -9.22 1.53
CA ARG A 80 9.23 -8.26 0.54
C ARG A 80 8.08 -7.45 -0.03
N VAL A 81 8.11 -6.14 0.21
CA VAL A 81 7.12 -5.18 -0.25
C VAL A 81 7.71 -4.37 -1.39
N ARG A 82 7.04 -4.39 -2.55
CA ARG A 82 7.37 -3.51 -3.67
C ARG A 82 6.59 -2.20 -3.54
N LEU A 83 7.31 -1.10 -3.50
CA LEU A 83 6.79 0.26 -3.44
C LEU A 83 6.91 0.88 -4.83
N ASP A 84 5.82 1.44 -5.34
CA ASP A 84 5.86 2.28 -6.54
C ASP A 84 5.67 3.74 -6.11
N LEU A 85 6.73 4.54 -6.23
CA LEU A 85 6.81 5.94 -5.83
C LEU A 85 6.84 6.86 -7.04
N ASP A 86 6.58 8.16 -6.83
CA ASP A 86 6.79 9.18 -7.86
C ASP A 86 8.27 9.22 -8.31
N ALA A 87 8.52 9.18 -9.62
CA ALA A 87 9.87 9.21 -10.18
C ALA A 87 10.61 10.55 -9.98
N ALA A 88 9.91 11.63 -9.60
CA ALA A 88 10.55 12.91 -9.28
C ALA A 88 11.24 12.94 -7.90
N LEU A 89 11.01 11.92 -7.06
CA LEU A 89 11.56 11.87 -5.70
C LEU A 89 13.06 11.57 -5.70
N LYS A 90 13.79 12.30 -4.87
CA LYS A 90 15.19 12.04 -4.55
C LYS A 90 15.26 11.55 -3.11
N LEU A 91 15.45 10.25 -2.94
CA LEU A 91 15.51 9.62 -1.63
C LEU A 91 16.96 9.23 -1.31
N PRO A 92 17.56 9.75 -0.24
CA PRO A 92 18.85 9.29 0.26
C PRO A 92 18.86 7.79 0.59
N ILE A 93 20.02 7.14 0.53
CA ILE A 93 20.18 5.71 0.85
C ILE A 93 19.88 5.37 2.31
N ASP A 94 19.96 6.35 3.21
CA ASP A 94 19.62 6.23 4.63
C ASP A 94 18.13 6.54 4.92
N THR A 95 17.30 6.60 3.88
CA THR A 95 15.84 6.64 4.02
C THR A 95 15.36 5.38 4.74
N SER A 96 14.47 5.53 5.72
CA SER A 96 13.83 4.41 6.40
C SER A 96 12.36 4.25 6.00
N ALA A 97 11.84 3.03 6.12
CA ALA A 97 10.45 2.70 5.87
C ALA A 97 9.81 2.03 7.09
N SER A 98 8.70 2.57 7.58
CA SER A 98 7.99 2.05 8.75
C SER A 98 6.54 1.73 8.41
N ILE A 99 6.03 0.58 8.89
CA ILE A 99 4.62 0.23 8.72
C ILE A 99 3.79 0.84 9.85
N MET A 100 3.03 1.89 9.52
CA MET A 100 2.17 2.60 10.46
C MET A 100 0.70 2.24 10.26
N THR A 101 -0.12 2.55 11.27
CA THR A 101 -1.58 2.39 11.23
C THR A 101 -2.22 3.78 11.21
N ALA A 102 -3.19 4.01 10.33
CA ALA A 102 -3.92 5.26 10.29
C ALA A 102 -4.85 5.39 11.52
N GLY A 103 -4.41 6.14 12.53
CA GLY A 103 -5.12 6.22 13.80
C GLY A 103 -5.07 4.90 14.58
N LEU A 104 -6.13 4.58 15.33
CA LEU A 104 -6.17 3.39 16.19
C LEU A 104 -6.60 2.11 15.44
N LEU A 105 -7.52 2.23 14.48
CA LEU A 105 -8.19 1.11 13.81
C LEU A 105 -8.17 1.22 12.27
N GLY A 106 -7.51 2.23 11.73
CA GLY A 106 -7.49 2.44 10.28
C GLY A 106 -6.58 1.45 9.55
N ASP A 107 -6.56 1.61 8.23
CA ASP A 107 -5.69 0.80 7.39
C ASP A 107 -4.21 1.10 7.66
N ARG A 108 -3.37 0.11 7.34
CA ARG A 108 -1.93 0.24 7.42
C ARG A 108 -1.37 0.93 6.19
N TYR A 109 -0.34 1.72 6.39
CA TYR A 109 0.36 2.45 5.34
C TYR A 109 1.87 2.44 5.61
N ILE A 110 2.66 2.73 4.57
CA ILE A 110 4.10 2.88 4.71
C ILE A 110 4.43 4.36 4.92
N SER A 111 5.10 4.68 6.02
CA SER A 111 5.72 5.97 6.24
C SER A 111 7.19 5.89 5.84
N LEU A 112 7.64 6.78 4.96
CA LEU A 112 9.04 6.93 4.62
C LEU A 112 9.60 8.13 5.40
N GLN A 113 10.73 7.92 6.05
CA GLN A 113 11.48 8.99 6.69
C GLN A 113 12.77 9.24 5.90
N VAL A 114 12.88 10.44 5.36
CA VAL A 114 14.01 10.85 4.51
C VAL A 114 15.22 11.10 5.41
N GLY A 115 16.33 10.48 5.06
CA GLY A 115 17.62 10.69 5.72
C GLY A 115 18.37 11.91 5.17
N GLY A 116 19.68 11.91 5.31
CA GLY A 116 20.57 13.02 4.95
C GLY A 116 21.82 12.63 4.16
N ASP A 117 21.92 11.40 3.67
CA ASP A 117 23.06 10.96 2.86
C ASP A 117 23.07 11.64 1.47
N ASP A 118 24.27 11.89 0.95
CA ASP A 118 24.47 12.46 -0.39
C ASP A 118 24.15 11.46 -1.51
N LYS A 119 24.21 10.16 -1.22
CA LYS A 119 23.87 9.09 -2.16
C LYS A 119 22.38 8.87 -2.19
N LEU A 120 21.84 8.74 -3.40
CA LEU A 120 20.43 8.53 -3.64
C LEU A 120 20.13 7.07 -4.01
N LEU A 121 18.97 6.58 -3.57
CA LEU A 121 18.39 5.33 -4.02
C LEU A 121 18.03 5.41 -5.51
N GLN A 122 18.27 4.33 -6.22
CA GLN A 122 17.93 4.15 -7.62
C GLN A 122 16.71 3.24 -7.78
N PRO A 123 16.01 3.32 -8.93
CA PRO A 123 14.94 2.38 -9.23
C PRO A 123 15.44 0.92 -9.17
N GLY A 124 14.77 0.10 -8.36
CA GLY A 124 15.12 -1.29 -8.10
C GLY A 124 15.87 -1.50 -6.79
N ASP A 125 16.32 -0.43 -6.13
CA ASP A 125 17.06 -0.54 -4.88
C ASP A 125 16.19 -0.98 -3.71
N GLN A 126 16.87 -1.51 -2.69
CA GLN A 126 16.27 -1.93 -1.44
C GLN A 126 16.53 -0.88 -0.34
N ILE A 127 15.45 -0.46 0.32
CA ILE A 127 15.49 0.28 1.57
C ILE A 127 15.98 -0.66 2.67
N THR A 128 17.12 -0.31 3.27
CA THR A 128 17.78 -1.17 4.26
C THR A 128 17.23 -0.96 5.67
N MET A 129 16.77 0.26 5.99
CA MET A 129 16.26 0.60 7.31
C MET A 129 14.73 0.42 7.33
N THR A 130 14.26 -0.68 7.91
CA THR A 130 12.84 -1.03 7.92
C THR A 130 12.32 -1.26 9.33
N GLU A 131 11.17 -0.70 9.66
CA GLU A 131 10.48 -0.94 10.92
C GLU A 131 9.16 -1.68 10.68
N SER A 132 9.10 -2.91 11.22
CA SER A 132 7.95 -3.80 11.11
C SER A 132 6.71 -3.26 11.84
N ALA A 133 5.56 -3.80 11.46
CA ALA A 133 4.29 -3.50 12.07
C ALA A 133 4.29 -3.82 13.58
N VAL A 134 3.87 -2.85 14.40
CA VAL A 134 3.48 -3.14 15.78
C VAL A 134 2.18 -3.93 15.80
N VAL A 135 2.19 -5.05 16.51
CA VAL A 135 1.04 -5.92 16.79
C VAL A 135 0.68 -5.75 18.26
N LEU A 136 -0.52 -5.20 18.53
CA LEU A 136 -0.94 -4.80 19.88
C LEU A 136 -0.99 -5.99 20.84
N GLU A 137 -1.37 -7.16 20.35
CA GLU A 137 -1.43 -8.42 21.08
C GLU A 137 -0.06 -8.79 21.67
N ARG A 138 1.02 -8.54 20.91
CA ARG A 138 2.40 -8.79 21.39
C ARG A 138 2.80 -7.77 22.46
N MET A 139 2.36 -6.52 22.32
CA MET A 139 2.60 -5.47 23.33
C MET A 139 1.90 -5.80 24.66
N ILE A 140 0.63 -6.21 24.60
CA ILE A 140 -0.15 -6.61 25.78
C ILE A 140 0.49 -7.83 26.45
N GLY A 141 0.86 -8.84 25.66
CA GLY A 141 1.58 -10.01 26.17
C GLY A 141 2.86 -9.60 26.90
N LYS A 142 3.71 -8.78 26.26
CA LYS A 142 4.96 -8.28 26.87
C LYS A 142 4.70 -7.55 28.18
N LEU A 143 3.63 -6.74 28.27
CA LEU A 143 3.28 -6.02 29.49
C LEU A 143 2.86 -6.98 30.62
N ILE A 144 1.95 -7.92 30.34
CA ILE A 144 1.45 -8.90 31.33
C ILE A 144 2.60 -9.74 31.90
N TYR A 145 3.45 -10.30 31.02
CA TYR A 145 4.59 -11.11 31.44
C TYR A 145 5.65 -10.29 32.21
N SER A 146 5.93 -9.06 31.77
CA SER A 146 6.88 -8.18 32.47
C SER A 146 6.40 -7.74 33.87
N GLY A 147 5.09 -7.74 34.10
CA GLY A 147 4.49 -7.49 35.42
C GLY A 147 4.65 -8.69 36.36
N SER A 148 4.46 -9.90 35.84
CA SER A 148 4.55 -11.14 36.65
C SER A 148 5.96 -11.48 37.13
N ASP A 149 7.01 -11.04 36.43
CA ASP A 149 8.40 -11.27 36.85
C ASP A 149 8.84 -10.38 38.03
N ARG A 150 8.13 -9.27 38.31
CA ARG A 150 8.43 -8.43 39.48
C ARG A 150 7.89 -9.00 40.80
N GLU A 151 6.92 -9.90 40.74
CA GLU A 151 6.24 -10.44 41.94
C GLU A 151 7.00 -11.62 42.57
N LYS A 152 7.89 -12.29 41.83
CA LYS A 152 8.71 -13.42 42.34
C LYS A 152 10.01 -13.03 43.03
N LYS A 153 10.25 -11.74 43.30
CA LYS A 153 11.48 -11.23 43.93
C LYS A 153 11.28 -10.53 45.28
N GLN A 154 10.15 -10.79 45.95
CA GLN A 154 9.95 -10.47 47.37
C GLN A 154 9.75 -11.75 48.18
#